data_AF-A0AAJ5F6A2-F1
#
_entry.id   AF-A0AAJ5F6A2-F1
#
_cell.length_a   1.000
_cell.length_b   1.000
_cell.length_c   1.000
_cell.angle_alpha   90.00
_cell.angle_beta   90.00
_cell.angle_gamma   90.00
#
_symmetry.space_group_name_H-M   'P 1'
#
loop_
_entity.id
_entity.type
_entity.pdbx_description
1 polymer ?
#
loop_
_entity_poly.entity_id
_entity_poly.type
_entity_poly.pdbx_seq_one_letter_code
_entity_poly.pdbx_strand_id
1 'polypeptide(L)' 'MNAEYRRILEGLLTNAERDMRLARAEGDRAATAKAQARLDTLWAALEIYAASHFIAYGERPWPREVQP' A
#
# COMPACT_ATOMS: atom_id res chain seq x y z
N MET A 1 -10.29 3.21 6.54
CA MET A 1 -9.52 1.96 6.50
C MET A 1 -9.40 1.47 7.93
N ASN A 2 -9.46 0.16 8.22
CA ASN A 2 -9.20 -0.33 9.58
C ASN A 2 -7.73 -0.05 9.98
N ALA A 3 -7.46 0.14 11.27
CA ALA A 3 -6.17 0.52 11.82
C ALA A 3 -5.06 -0.53 11.57
N GLU A 4 -5.33 -1.83 11.73
CA GLU A 4 -4.34 -2.86 11.41
C GLU A 4 -3.97 -2.87 9.93
N TYR A 5 -4.98 -2.81 9.05
CA TYR A 5 -4.72 -2.77 7.62
C TYR A 5 -3.93 -1.52 7.24
N ARG A 6 -4.25 -0.35 7.83
CA ARG A 6 -3.46 0.87 7.68
C ARG A 6 -2.01 0.67 8.10
N ARG A 7 -1.77 0.08 9.27
CA ARG A 7 -0.42 -0.17 9.80
C ARG A 7 0.40 -1.09 8.90
N ILE A 8 -0.20 -2.18 8.42
CA ILE A 8 0.45 -3.11 7.48
C ILE A 8 0.83 -2.37 6.19
N LEU A 9 -0.10 -1.59 5.65
CA LEU A 9 0.07 -0.89 4.38
C LEU A 9 1.12 0.23 4.48
N GLU A 10 1.13 0.99 5.58
CA GLU A 10 2.17 1.97 5.88
C GLU A 10 3.56 1.32 5.92
N GLY A 11 3.68 0.13 6.52
CA GLY A 11 4.93 -0.64 6.51
C GLY A 11 5.36 -1.08 5.11
N LEU A 12 4.41 -1.57 4.30
CA LEU A 12 4.68 -1.98 2.91
C LEU A 12 5.10 -0.80 2.02
N LEU A 13 4.40 0.34 2.12
CA LEU A 13 4.73 1.55 1.38
C LEU A 13 6.11 2.09 1.79
N THR A 14 6.37 2.18 3.10
CA THR A 14 7.67 2.63 3.62
C THR A 14 8.82 1.79 3.06
N ASN A 15 8.64 0.46 3.00
CA ASN A 15 9.63 -0.44 2.44
C ASN A 15 9.79 -0.26 0.93
N ALA A 16 8.68 -0.16 0.17
CA ALA A 16 8.73 0.05 -1.27
C ALA A 16 9.41 1.38 -1.65
N GLU A 17 9.13 2.46 -0.92
CA GLU A 17 9.78 3.76 -1.09
C GLU A 17 11.28 3.72 -0.75
N ARG A 18 11.65 2.96 0.29
CA ARG A 18 13.05 2.72 0.63
C ARG A 18 13.76 1.97 -0.50
N ASP A 19 13.18 0.88 -1.00
CA ASP A 19 13.75 0.08 -2.09
C ASP A 19 13.94 0.93 -3.35
N MET A 20 12.97 1.79 -3.67
CA MET A 20 13.08 2.76 -4.77
C MET A 20 14.25 3.72 -4.59
N ARG A 21 14.46 4.26 -3.37
CA ARG A 21 15.59 5.15 -3.08
C ARG A 21 16.93 4.44 -3.23
N LEU A 22 17.04 3.20 -2.75
CA LEU A 22 18.25 2.39 -2.86
C LEU A 22 18.56 2.06 -4.33
N ALA A 23 17.58 1.56 -5.08
CA ALA A 23 17.76 1.21 -6.49
C ALA A 23 18.17 2.41 -7.35
N ARG A 24 17.62 3.61 -7.06
CA ARG A 24 18.03 4.86 -7.71
C ARG A 24 19.45 5.26 -7.36
N ALA A 25 19.86 5.12 -6.10
CA ALA A 25 21.20 5.46 -5.65
C ALA A 25 22.28 4.54 -6.28
N GLU A 26 21.95 3.28 -6.50
CA GLU A 26 22.84 2.30 -7.16
C GLU A 26 22.89 2.46 -8.68
N GLY A 27 21.98 3.24 -9.28
CA GLY A 27 21.90 3.44 -10.73
C GLY A 27 21.40 2.22 -11.51
N ASP A 28 20.91 1.19 -10.82
CA ASP A 28 20.34 -0.01 -11.45
C ASP A 28 18.93 0.30 -11.99
N ARG A 29 18.85 0.43 -13.32
CA ARG A 29 17.58 0.68 -14.03
C ARG A 29 16.58 -0.45 -13.89
N ALA A 30 17.03 -1.70 -13.87
CA ALA A 30 16.15 -2.86 -13.76
C ALA A 30 15.57 -2.96 -12.33
N ALA A 31 16.42 -2.78 -11.31
CA ALA A 31 15.97 -2.71 -9.93
C ALA A 31 15.01 -1.54 -9.72
N THR A 32 15.29 -0.37 -10.30
CA THR A 32 14.41 0.81 -10.21
C THR A 32 13.04 0.54 -10.84
N ALA A 33 13.00 -0.04 -12.05
CA ALA A 33 11.74 -0.40 -12.71
C ALA A 33 10.93 -1.41 -11.88
N LYS A 34 11.60 -2.41 -11.29
CA LYS A 34 10.97 -3.41 -10.43
C LYS A 34 10.43 -2.79 -9.13
N ALA A 35 11.18 -1.90 -8.51
CA ALA A 35 10.75 -1.20 -7.31
C ALA A 35 9.57 -0.25 -7.60
N GLN A 36 9.55 0.41 -8.76
CA GLN A 36 8.45 1.26 -9.18
C GLN A 36 7.18 0.43 -9.40
N ALA A 37 7.27 -0.68 -10.13
CA ALA A 37 6.13 -1.57 -10.36
C ALA A 37 5.52 -2.11 -9.06
N ARG A 38 6.34 -2.38 -8.03
CA ARG A 38 5.84 -2.78 -6.71
C ARG A 38 5.08 -1.65 -6.02
N LEU A 39 5.61 -0.44 -6.06
CA LEU A 39 4.94 0.74 -5.49
C LEU A 39 3.59 0.98 -6.18
N ASP A 40 3.56 0.94 -7.51
CA ASP A 40 2.33 1.11 -8.30
C ASP A 40 1.29 0.01 -7.98
N THR A 41 1.74 -1.23 -7.82
CA THR A 41 0.88 -2.36 -7.44
C THR A 41 0.25 -2.16 -6.06
N LEU A 42 1.03 -1.66 -5.09
CA LEU A 42 0.51 -1.37 -3.74
C LEU A 42 -0.55 -0.27 -3.77
N TRP A 43 -0.34 0.78 -4.57
CA TRP A 43 -1.33 1.84 -4.75
C TRP A 43 -2.60 1.34 -5.42
N ALA A 44 -2.49 0.58 -6.51
CA ALA A 44 -3.64 0.00 -7.18
C ALA A 44 -4.45 -0.93 -6.25
N ALA A 45 -3.77 -1.76 -5.45
CA ALA A 45 -4.44 -2.61 -4.47
C ALA A 45 -5.20 -1.79 -3.40
N LEU A 46 -4.63 -0.66 -2.96
CA LEU A 46 -5.29 0.24 -2.02
C LEU A 46 -6.56 0.86 -2.61
N GLU A 47 -6.49 1.33 -3.85
CA GLU A 47 -7.64 1.90 -4.55
C GLU A 47 -8.76 0.88 -4.72
N ILE A 48 -8.43 -0.35 -5.14
CA ILE A 48 -9.39 -1.46 -5.27
C ILE A 48 -10.05 -1.76 -3.92
N TYR A 49 -9.26 -1.84 -2.85
CA TYR A 49 -9.77 -2.10 -1.52
C TYR A 49 -10.71 -0.99 -1.02
N ALA A 50 -10.33 0.28 -1.22
CA ALA A 50 -11.15 1.43 -0.87
C ALA A 50 -12.47 1.46 -1.65
N ALA A 51 -12.42 1.21 -2.97
CA ALA A 51 -13.59 1.11 -3.82
C ALA A 51 -14.51 -0.03 -3.38
N SER A 52 -13.95 -1.20 -3.07
CA SER A 52 -14.70 -2.36 -2.62
C SER A 52 -15.47 -2.08 -1.32
N HIS A 53 -14.85 -1.39 -0.37
CA HIS A 53 -15.53 -0.97 0.86
C HIS A 53 -16.61 0.06 0.60
N PHE A 54 -16.35 1.05 -0.26
CA PHE A 54 -17.36 2.03 -0.61
C PHE A 54 -18.59 1.36 -1.25
N ILE A 55 -18.37 0.39 -2.15
CA ILE A 55 -19.46 -0.38 -2.77
C ILE A 55 -20.26 -1.17 -1.72
N ALA A 56 -19.59 -1.79 -0.75
CA ALA A 56 -20.24 -2.63 0.25
C ALA A 56 -20.91 -1.85 1.40
N TYR A 57 -20.33 -0.72 1.81
CA TYR A 57 -20.67 -0.04 3.06
C TYR A 57 -20.91 1.48 2.93
N GLY A 58 -20.73 2.05 1.72
CA GLY A 58 -20.83 3.48 1.48
C GLY A 58 -19.78 4.28 2.26
N GLU A 59 -20.22 5.39 2.87
CA GLU A 59 -19.36 6.26 3.70
C GLU A 59 -19.16 5.72 5.12
N ARG A 60 -19.77 4.58 5.47
CA ARG A 60 -19.69 4.04 6.82
C ARG A 60 -18.22 3.80 7.18
N PRO A 61 -17.76 4.23 8.37
CA PRO A 61 -16.39 4.01 8.78
C PRO A 61 -16.11 2.51 8.83
N TRP A 62 -14.83 2.18 8.67
CA TRP A 62 -14.39 0.79 8.68
C TRP A 62 -14.67 0.17 10.05
N PRO A 63 -15.08 -1.11 10.10
CA PRO A 63 -15.23 -1.80 11.37
C PRO A 63 -13.91 -1.69 12.14
N ARG A 64 -13.97 -1.23 13.39
CA ARG A 64 -12.81 -1.31 14.28
C ARG A 64 -12.58 -2.78 14.60
N GLU A 65 -11.32 -3.21 14.70
CA GLU A 65 -11.01 -4.52 15.27
C GLU A 65 -11.75 -4.70 16.59
N VAL A 66 -12.52 -5.78 16.69
CA VAL A 66 -12.99 -6.26 17.98
C VAL A 66 -11.76 -6.85 18.65
N GLN A 67 -11.22 -6.15 19.65
CA GLN A 67 -10.17 -6.74 20.49
C GLN A 67 -10.73 -8.03 21.12
N PRO A 68 -9.96 -9.14 21.10
CA PRO A 68 -10.37 -10.39 21.73
C PRO A 68 -10.49 -10.25 23.25
#